data_AF-A0A817MKX9-F1
#
_entry.id   AF-A0A817MKX9-F1
#
_cell.length_a   1.000
_cell.length_b   1.000
_cell.length_c   1.000
_cell.angle_alpha   90.00
_cell.angle_beta   90.00
_cell.angle_gamma   90.00
#
_symmetry.space_group_name_H-M   'P 1'
#
loop_
_entity.id
_entity.type
_entity.pdbx_description
1 polymer ?
#
loop_
_entity_poly.entity_id
_entity_poly.type
_entity_poly.pdbx_seq_one_letter_code
_entity_poly.pdbx_strand_id
1 'polypeptide(L)'
;EYPDSRHGSRPTDKQHFTNLLIELKRAFRPFNFLLTAAVGAGKSTIDAAYEIPQSRQNDNKLDKALTQDWSVRYWINNGCSSSKIVMGLAVYGRTFRLASSTKNYIGAPAVGPGNAGLYTNEQGFLVYYEICTRVKQQGWTKIFDEEHKLNYAYKDEQWIGYDDLYSINYKAFLNKHIYSNENYLSVFFNRFNMFKKWV
;
A
#
# COMPACT_ATOMS: atom_id res chain seq x y z
N GLU A 1 -1.06 -0.19 14.70
CA GLU A 1 -1.59 -0.83 13.49
C GLU A 1 -0.86 -2.14 13.29
N TYR A 2 -1.53 -3.27 13.38
CA TYR A 2 -2.97 -3.60 13.33
C TYR A 2 -3.45 -4.28 14.64
N PRO A 3 -4.74 -4.63 14.82
CA PRO A 3 -5.18 -5.49 15.92
C PRO A 3 -4.34 -6.77 16.03
N ASP A 4 -4.08 -7.23 17.26
CA ASP A 4 -3.13 -8.31 17.58
C ASP A 4 -1.71 -8.10 17.03
N SER A 5 -1.27 -6.83 16.91
CA SER A 5 0.11 -6.54 16.50
C SER A 5 0.68 -5.23 17.05
N ARG A 6 1.98 -5.27 17.37
CA ARG A 6 2.79 -4.21 17.98
C ARG A 6 2.22 -3.63 19.30
N HIS A 7 3.10 -2.99 20.09
CA HIS A 7 2.75 -2.10 21.22
C HIS A 7 1.67 -2.61 22.20
N GLY A 8 1.76 -3.86 22.66
CA GLY A 8 0.91 -4.37 23.74
C GLY A 8 -0.49 -4.83 23.33
N SER A 9 -0.78 -4.86 22.02
CA SER A 9 -1.99 -5.50 21.48
C SER A 9 -2.00 -7.00 21.80
N ARG A 10 -3.18 -7.54 22.13
CA ARG A 10 -3.38 -8.92 22.61
C ARG A 10 -4.14 -9.75 21.57
N PRO A 11 -4.06 -11.10 21.61
CA PRO A 11 -4.83 -11.98 20.73
C PRO A 11 -6.35 -11.75 20.77
N THR A 12 -6.88 -11.28 21.91
CA THR A 12 -8.28 -10.92 22.08
C THR A 12 -8.72 -9.71 21.25
N ASP A 13 -7.77 -8.86 20.81
CA ASP A 13 -8.07 -7.64 20.08
C ASP A 13 -8.66 -7.92 18.70
N LYS A 14 -8.39 -9.09 18.13
CA LYS A 14 -9.05 -9.58 16.90
C LYS A 14 -10.56 -9.59 17.06
N GLN A 15 -11.05 -10.23 18.13
CA GLN A 15 -12.49 -10.34 18.41
C GLN A 15 -13.08 -9.00 18.86
N HIS A 16 -12.33 -8.22 19.66
CA HIS A 16 -12.77 -6.89 20.08
C HIS A 16 -12.93 -5.92 18.89
N PHE A 17 -12.05 -6.01 17.90
CA PHE A 17 -12.15 -5.22 16.68
C PHE A 17 -13.42 -5.59 15.88
N THR A 18 -13.74 -6.87 15.74
CA THR A 18 -15.02 -7.31 15.15
C THR A 18 -16.21 -6.75 15.91
N ASN A 19 -16.22 -6.86 17.24
CA ASN A 19 -17.32 -6.36 18.07
C ASN A 19 -17.51 -4.84 17.94
N LEU A 20 -16.40 -4.08 17.94
CA LEU A 20 -16.43 -2.63 17.72
C LEU A 20 -17.06 -2.29 16.36
N LEU A 21 -16.71 -2.99 15.28
CA LEU A 21 -17.29 -2.75 13.97
C LEU A 21 -18.80 -3.07 13.93
N ILE A 22 -19.24 -4.13 14.63
CA ILE A 22 -20.66 -4.47 14.76
C ILE A 22 -21.42 -3.36 15.50
N GLU A 23 -20.88 -2.89 16.63
CA GLU A 23 -21.48 -1.82 17.43
C GLU A 23 -21.56 -0.50 16.67
N LEU A 24 -20.48 -0.08 16.02
CA LEU A 24 -20.45 1.11 15.18
C LEU A 24 -21.45 1.00 14.03
N LYS A 25 -21.53 -0.16 13.36
CA LYS A 25 -22.49 -0.36 12.26
C LYS A 25 -23.94 -0.24 12.74
N ARG A 26 -24.25 -0.74 13.93
CA ARG A 26 -25.58 -0.58 14.55
C ARG A 26 -25.86 0.88 14.88
N ALA A 27 -24.91 1.58 15.51
CA ALA A 27 -25.05 2.98 15.88
C ALA A 27 -25.21 3.91 14.66
N PHE A 28 -24.58 3.58 13.54
CA PHE A 28 -24.60 4.38 12.31
C PHE A 28 -25.84 4.15 11.45
N ARG A 29 -26.56 3.03 11.66
CA ARG A 29 -27.72 2.64 10.83
C ARG A 29 -28.84 3.69 10.81
N PRO A 30 -29.26 4.30 11.93
CA PRO A 30 -30.34 5.31 11.91
C PRO A 30 -29.97 6.58 11.13
N PHE A 31 -28.67 6.88 11.01
CA PHE A 31 -28.16 8.09 10.35
C PHE A 31 -27.71 7.86 8.91
N ASN A 32 -27.80 6.62 8.42
CA ASN A 32 -27.29 6.22 7.10
C ASN A 32 -25.80 6.56 6.88
N PHE A 33 -24.98 6.48 7.95
CA PHE A 33 -23.54 6.72 7.82
C PHE A 33 -22.80 5.52 7.23
N LEU A 34 -21.75 5.81 6.47
CA LEU A 34 -20.80 4.83 5.97
C LEU A 34 -19.83 4.42 7.09
N LEU A 35 -19.44 3.15 7.09
CA LEU A 35 -18.39 2.62 7.96
C LEU A 35 -17.34 1.96 7.06
N THR A 36 -16.10 2.43 7.15
CA THR A 36 -14.95 1.93 6.38
C THR A 36 -13.78 1.69 7.33
N ALA A 37 -12.89 0.76 7.00
CA ALA A 37 -11.67 0.50 7.75
C ALA A 37 -10.47 0.38 6.80
N ALA A 38 -9.33 0.95 7.18
CA ALA A 38 -8.05 0.67 6.54
C ALA A 38 -7.48 -0.62 7.15
N VAL A 39 -7.19 -1.62 6.31
CA VAL A 39 -6.79 -2.97 6.74
C VAL A 39 -5.39 -3.33 6.24
N GLY A 40 -4.80 -4.35 6.87
CA GLY A 40 -3.47 -4.84 6.52
C GLY A 40 -3.43 -5.59 5.20
N ALA A 41 -2.27 -5.53 4.53
CA ALA A 41 -2.06 -6.18 3.22
C ALA A 41 -1.24 -7.48 3.29
N GLY A 42 -0.45 -7.68 4.35
CA GLY A 42 0.40 -8.88 4.49
C GLY A 42 -0.33 -10.05 5.14
N LYS A 43 -0.12 -11.27 4.65
CA LYS A 43 -0.79 -12.50 5.15
C LYS A 43 -0.79 -12.63 6.67
N SER A 44 0.38 -12.51 7.30
CA SER A 44 0.54 -12.67 8.75
C SER A 44 -0.28 -11.65 9.54
N THR A 45 -0.33 -10.41 9.06
CA THR A 45 -1.20 -9.37 9.61
C THR A 45 -2.66 -9.70 9.39
N ILE A 46 -3.04 -10.12 8.19
CA ILE A 46 -4.44 -10.38 7.85
C ILE A 46 -5.00 -11.50 8.74
N ASP A 47 -4.25 -12.60 8.86
CA ASP A 47 -4.66 -13.78 9.61
C ASP A 47 -4.75 -13.52 11.12
N ALA A 48 -3.83 -12.72 11.67
CA ALA A 48 -3.83 -12.35 13.09
C ALA A 48 -4.92 -11.32 13.42
N ALA A 49 -5.10 -10.30 12.57
CA ALA A 49 -5.86 -9.11 12.94
C ALA A 49 -7.36 -9.16 12.60
N TYR A 50 -7.80 -10.00 11.65
CA TYR A 50 -9.17 -9.91 11.12
C TYR A 50 -9.90 -11.25 11.06
N GLU A 51 -11.18 -11.24 11.45
CA GLU A 51 -12.10 -12.36 11.25
C GLU A 51 -12.74 -12.25 9.86
N ILE A 52 -12.18 -12.99 8.89
CA ILE A 52 -12.72 -13.09 7.53
C ILE A 52 -13.23 -14.53 7.34
N PRO A 53 -14.40 -14.77 6.72
CA PRO A 53 -14.92 -16.11 6.51
C PRO A 53 -13.97 -16.99 5.68
N GLN A 54 -13.16 -17.82 6.34
CA GLN A 54 -12.09 -18.55 5.68
C GLN A 54 -12.62 -19.51 4.60
N SER A 55 -12.08 -19.40 3.39
CA SER A 55 -12.02 -20.52 2.44
C SER A 55 -10.56 -20.98 2.36
N ARG A 56 -10.31 -22.26 2.64
CA ARG A 56 -8.95 -22.81 2.73
C ARG A 56 -8.31 -22.88 1.35
N GLN A 57 -7.30 -22.06 1.09
CA GLN A 57 -6.25 -22.38 0.12
C GLN A 57 -4.86 -22.12 0.71
N ASN A 58 -3.99 -23.13 0.58
CA ASN A 58 -2.61 -23.13 1.04
C ASN A 58 -1.70 -22.64 -0.09
N ASP A 59 -1.26 -21.38 -0.06
CA ASP A 59 -0.19 -20.90 -0.94
C ASP A 59 1.07 -20.57 -0.13
N ASN A 60 2.03 -21.50 -0.17
CA ASN A 60 3.27 -21.50 0.61
C ASN A 60 4.44 -20.74 -0.07
N LYS A 61 4.18 -19.66 -0.83
CA LYS A 61 5.24 -18.84 -1.43
C LYS A 61 5.19 -17.41 -0.91
N LEU A 62 5.88 -17.17 0.21
CA LEU A 62 5.97 -15.88 0.92
C LEU A 62 6.45 -14.72 0.03
N ASP A 63 7.32 -14.96 -0.95
CA ASP A 63 7.83 -13.89 -1.85
C ASP A 63 6.79 -13.38 -2.85
N LYS A 64 5.78 -14.19 -3.19
CA LYS A 64 4.61 -13.73 -3.97
C LYS A 64 3.55 -13.03 -3.10
N ALA A 65 3.65 -13.14 -1.77
CA ALA A 65 2.62 -12.72 -0.83
C ALA A 65 2.71 -11.24 -0.42
N LEU A 66 3.69 -10.49 -0.92
CA LEU A 66 3.88 -9.05 -0.64
C LEU A 66 3.63 -8.17 -1.87
N THR A 67 2.68 -8.58 -2.71
CA THR A 67 2.23 -7.79 -3.87
C THR A 67 0.79 -7.35 -3.69
N GLN A 68 0.44 -6.24 -4.34
CA GLN A 68 -0.91 -5.69 -4.30
C GLN A 68 -1.95 -6.67 -4.89
N ASP A 69 -1.62 -7.37 -5.98
CA ASP A 69 -2.49 -8.39 -6.58
C ASP A 69 -2.77 -9.54 -5.61
N TRP A 70 -1.71 -10.07 -4.99
CA TRP A 70 -1.84 -11.16 -4.04
C TRP A 70 -2.71 -10.75 -2.84
N SER A 71 -2.46 -9.57 -2.25
CA SER A 71 -3.23 -9.09 -1.10
C SER A 71 -4.72 -8.95 -1.42
N VAL A 72 -5.07 -8.36 -2.56
CA VAL A 72 -6.47 -8.20 -2.97
C VAL A 72 -7.14 -9.55 -3.18
N ARG A 73 -6.48 -10.47 -3.91
CA ARG A 73 -7.00 -11.83 -4.12
C ARG A 73 -7.17 -12.58 -2.80
N TYR A 74 -6.23 -12.42 -1.86
CA TYR A 74 -6.31 -13.06 -0.55
C TYR A 74 -7.55 -12.61 0.22
N TRP A 75 -7.82 -11.29 0.25
CA TRP A 75 -9.03 -10.76 0.87
C TRP A 75 -10.30 -11.31 0.22
N ILE A 76 -10.37 -11.35 -1.11
CA ILE A 76 -11.53 -11.87 -1.86
C ILE A 76 -11.74 -13.36 -1.59
N ASN A 77 -10.68 -14.16 -1.73
CA ASN A 77 -10.73 -15.60 -1.54
C ASN A 77 -11.09 -15.99 -0.09
N ASN A 78 -10.81 -15.13 0.88
CA ASN A 78 -11.21 -15.32 2.28
C ASN A 78 -12.57 -14.69 2.62
N GLY A 79 -13.42 -14.41 1.63
CA GLY A 79 -14.83 -14.03 1.85
C GLY A 79 -15.11 -12.53 1.89
N CYS A 80 -14.12 -11.67 1.62
CA CYS A 80 -14.39 -10.25 1.37
C CYS A 80 -15.06 -10.08 0.01
N SER A 81 -16.23 -9.45 -0.02
CA SER A 81 -16.89 -9.11 -1.29
C SER A 81 -16.04 -8.12 -2.07
N SER A 82 -15.73 -8.44 -3.33
CA SER A 82 -14.86 -7.61 -4.17
C SER A 82 -15.39 -6.17 -4.35
N SER A 83 -16.70 -5.97 -4.41
CA SER A 83 -17.32 -4.65 -4.50
C SER A 83 -17.17 -3.79 -3.24
N LYS A 84 -16.75 -4.39 -2.11
CA LYS A 84 -16.44 -3.68 -0.87
C LYS A 84 -14.95 -3.38 -0.71
N ILE A 85 -14.11 -3.83 -1.62
CA ILE A 85 -12.67 -3.56 -1.58
C ILE A 85 -12.39 -2.22 -2.26
N VAL A 86 -11.76 -1.33 -1.50
CA VAL A 86 -11.19 -0.08 -2.03
C VAL A 86 -9.68 -0.25 -2.09
N MET A 87 -9.12 -0.16 -3.29
CA MET A 87 -7.69 -0.38 -3.49
C MET A 87 -6.88 0.85 -3.10
N GLY A 88 -5.90 0.66 -2.22
CA GLY A 88 -4.94 1.71 -1.86
C GLY A 88 -3.93 1.97 -2.98
N LEU A 89 -3.75 3.23 -3.36
CA LEU A 89 -2.72 3.68 -4.29
C LEU A 89 -1.76 4.63 -3.56
N ALA A 90 -0.45 4.41 -3.72
CA ALA A 90 0.56 5.24 -3.09
C ALA A 90 0.96 6.39 -4.01
N VAL A 91 0.80 7.63 -3.55
CA VAL A 91 1.33 8.85 -4.22
C VAL A 91 2.61 9.33 -3.53
N TYR A 92 3.42 8.35 -3.13
CA TYR A 92 4.70 8.52 -2.48
C TYR A 92 5.58 7.30 -2.79
N GLY A 93 6.87 7.41 -2.50
CA GLY A 93 7.82 6.31 -2.61
C GLY A 93 8.55 6.05 -1.31
N ARG A 94 9.09 4.84 -1.19
CA ARG A 94 10.02 4.47 -0.12
C ARG A 94 11.43 4.58 -0.64
N THR A 95 12.28 5.27 0.13
CA THR A 95 13.66 5.56 -0.27
C THR A 95 14.65 4.76 0.55
N PHE A 96 15.75 4.41 -0.10
CA PHE A 96 16.83 3.63 0.47
C PHE A 96 18.16 4.28 0.12
N ARG A 97 19.12 4.17 1.04
CA ARG A 97 20.53 4.42 0.76
C ARG A 97 21.20 3.09 0.47
N LEU A 98 21.67 2.92 -0.77
CA LEU A 98 22.34 1.72 -1.25
C LEU A 98 23.71 1.57 -0.59
N ALA A 99 24.15 0.33 -0.42
CA ALA A 99 25.51 0.02 0.04
C ALA A 99 26.58 0.35 -1.02
N SER A 100 26.16 0.49 -2.28
CA SER A 100 27.03 0.79 -3.42
C SER A 100 26.23 1.48 -4.52
N SER A 101 26.75 2.61 -5.01
CA SER A 101 26.12 3.37 -6.10
C SER A 101 26.09 2.64 -7.44
N THR A 102 26.92 1.61 -7.61
CA THR A 102 26.97 0.80 -8.84
C THR A 102 25.96 -0.34 -8.86
N LYS A 103 25.29 -0.62 -7.73
CA LYS A 103 24.26 -1.66 -7.59
C LYS A 103 22.90 -1.03 -7.35
N ASN A 104 22.16 -0.72 -8.42
CA ASN A 104 20.90 0.02 -8.38
C ASN A 104 19.66 -0.81 -8.80
N TYR A 105 19.80 -2.13 -8.95
CA TYR A 105 18.71 -3.05 -9.29
C TYR A 105 17.77 -3.30 -8.09
N ILE A 106 16.56 -3.79 -8.36
CA ILE A 106 15.60 -4.18 -7.31
C ILE A 106 16.20 -5.28 -6.42
N GLY A 107 16.16 -5.07 -5.10
CA GLY A 107 16.77 -5.99 -4.14
C GLY A 107 18.27 -5.77 -3.91
N ALA A 108 18.85 -4.70 -4.48
CA ALA A 108 20.21 -4.30 -4.15
C ALA A 108 20.37 -4.01 -2.64
N PRO A 109 21.52 -4.34 -2.02
CA PRO A 109 21.74 -4.11 -0.60
C PRO A 109 21.63 -2.62 -0.23
N ALA A 110 20.86 -2.33 0.83
CA ALA A 110 20.72 -0.99 1.39
C ALA A 110 21.31 -0.93 2.80
N VAL A 111 21.94 0.20 3.13
CA VAL A 111 22.55 0.48 4.44
C VAL A 111 21.66 1.35 5.33
N GLY A 112 20.50 1.77 4.84
CA GLY A 112 19.57 2.56 5.62
C GLY A 112 18.50 3.26 4.78
N PRO A 113 17.69 4.14 5.42
CA PRO A 113 16.72 4.95 4.72
C PRO A 113 17.41 5.96 3.80
N GLY A 114 16.74 6.31 2.71
CA GLY A 114 17.20 7.41 1.85
C GLY A 114 17.04 8.77 2.54
N ASN A 115 17.71 9.78 1.98
CA ASN A 115 17.71 11.14 2.51
C ASN A 115 16.29 11.72 2.55
N ALA A 116 16.04 12.54 3.58
CA ALA A 116 14.76 13.21 3.74
C ALA A 116 14.46 14.16 2.57
N GLY A 117 13.18 14.28 2.23
CA GLY A 117 12.70 15.27 1.28
C GLY A 117 12.80 16.69 1.81
N LEU A 118 12.87 17.67 0.90
CA LEU A 118 12.90 19.09 1.25
C LEU A 118 11.62 19.51 2.01
N TYR A 119 10.49 18.91 1.65
CA TYR A 119 9.18 19.28 2.17
C TYR A 119 8.65 18.25 3.18
N THR A 120 8.82 16.96 2.88
CA THR A 120 8.36 15.90 3.79
C THR A 120 9.22 15.82 5.04
N ASN A 121 10.52 16.10 4.92
CA ASN A 121 11.50 16.04 6.00
C ASN A 121 11.48 14.71 6.78
N GLU A 122 11.10 13.61 6.12
CA GLU A 122 11.04 12.25 6.67
C GLU A 122 12.05 11.38 5.90
N GLN A 123 13.04 10.79 6.59
CA GLN A 123 13.95 9.84 5.96
C GLN A 123 13.20 8.58 5.51
N GLY A 124 13.63 7.98 4.40
CA GLY A 124 13.00 6.76 3.88
C GLY A 124 11.67 6.99 3.15
N PHE A 125 11.28 8.25 2.92
CA PHE A 125 9.99 8.62 2.37
C PHE A 125 10.10 9.88 1.50
N LEU A 126 9.43 9.87 0.34
CA LEU A 126 9.26 11.06 -0.51
C LEU A 126 7.86 11.06 -1.11
N VAL A 127 7.21 12.23 -1.14
CA VAL A 127 5.93 12.41 -1.84
C VAL A 127 6.14 12.62 -3.33
N TYR A 128 5.15 12.29 -4.16
CA TYR A 128 5.28 12.22 -5.60
C TYR A 128 5.92 13.45 -6.27
N TYR A 129 5.59 14.67 -5.82
CA TYR A 129 6.19 15.89 -6.40
C TYR A 129 7.70 16.01 -6.10
N GLU A 130 8.16 15.56 -4.92
CA GLU A 130 9.59 15.53 -4.58
C GLU A 130 10.37 14.51 -5.42
N ILE A 131 9.70 13.44 -5.82
CA ILE A 131 10.22 12.42 -6.75
C ILE A 131 10.29 13.01 -8.15
N CYS A 132 9.21 13.67 -8.60
CA CYS A 132 9.16 14.34 -9.90
C CYS A 132 10.28 15.38 -10.06
N THR A 133 10.52 16.21 -9.03
CA THR A 133 11.64 17.17 -9.04
C THR A 133 12.98 16.46 -9.22
N ARG A 134 13.22 15.35 -8.50
CA ARG A 134 14.46 14.57 -8.59
C ARG A 134 14.69 14.01 -10.00
N VAL A 135 13.68 13.37 -10.57
CA VAL A 135 13.73 12.76 -11.91
C VAL A 135 13.85 13.82 -13.01
N LYS A 136 13.07 14.89 -12.96
CA LYS A 136 13.00 15.88 -14.06
C LYS A 136 14.09 16.94 -14.00
N GLN A 137 14.60 17.28 -12.81
CA GLN A 137 15.44 18.46 -12.60
C GLN A 137 16.78 18.15 -11.94
N GLN A 138 16.93 17.01 -11.26
CA GLN A 138 18.14 16.70 -10.50
C GLN A 138 18.94 15.52 -11.06
N GLY A 139 18.59 15.07 -12.28
CA GLY A 139 19.36 14.06 -13.02
C GLY A 139 19.28 12.66 -12.43
N TRP A 140 18.15 12.29 -11.82
CA TRP A 140 17.92 10.89 -11.41
C TRP A 140 17.58 10.02 -12.61
N THR A 141 18.16 8.83 -12.65
CA THR A 141 17.81 7.81 -13.65
C THR A 141 16.53 7.12 -13.22
N LYS A 142 15.52 7.11 -14.09
CA LYS A 142 14.26 6.39 -13.91
C LYS A 142 14.30 5.07 -14.67
N ILE A 143 13.85 3.99 -14.03
CA ILE A 143 13.66 2.68 -14.65
C ILE A 143 12.24 2.19 -14.36
N PHE A 144 11.58 1.68 -15.40
CA PHE A 144 10.33 0.95 -15.26
C PHE A 144 10.62 -0.53 -15.12
N ASP A 145 10.03 -1.17 -14.11
CA ASP A 145 10.14 -2.61 -13.89
C ASP A 145 8.90 -3.31 -14.45
N GLU A 146 9.11 -4.09 -15.51
CA GLU A 146 8.04 -4.80 -16.20
C GLU A 146 7.44 -5.95 -15.38
N GLU A 147 8.22 -6.59 -14.52
CA GLU A 147 7.74 -7.74 -13.74
C GLU A 147 6.73 -7.30 -12.67
N HIS A 148 7.06 -6.24 -11.92
CA HIS A 148 6.28 -5.73 -10.80
C HIS A 148 5.36 -4.57 -11.19
N LYS A 149 5.44 -4.11 -12.45
CA LYS A 149 4.63 -3.02 -13.03
C LYS A 149 4.72 -1.73 -12.19
N LEU A 150 5.92 -1.38 -11.78
CA LEU A 150 6.22 -0.20 -10.95
C LEU A 150 7.43 0.56 -11.47
N ASN A 151 7.68 1.75 -10.91
CA ASN A 151 8.88 2.52 -11.22
C ASN A 151 9.85 2.51 -10.05
N TYR A 152 11.13 2.56 -10.39
CA TYR A 152 12.14 3.03 -9.47
C TYR A 152 13.02 4.09 -10.10
N ALA A 153 13.69 4.87 -9.27
CA ALA A 153 14.68 5.82 -9.72
C ALA A 153 15.87 5.83 -8.77
N TYR A 154 17.03 6.22 -9.27
CA TYR A 154 18.23 6.32 -8.47
C TYR A 154 19.17 7.43 -8.93
N LYS A 155 20.02 7.86 -8.01
CA LYS A 155 21.17 8.72 -8.25
C LYS A 155 22.18 8.51 -7.14
N ASP A 156 23.43 8.26 -7.50
CA ASP A 156 24.49 7.91 -6.55
C ASP A 156 24.04 6.72 -5.68
N GLU A 157 24.15 6.85 -4.36
CA GLU A 157 23.68 5.83 -3.40
C GLU A 157 22.18 5.97 -3.06
N GLN A 158 21.43 6.89 -3.67
CA GLN A 158 20.02 7.08 -3.36
C GLN A 158 19.14 6.28 -4.33
N TRP A 159 18.17 5.56 -3.78
CA TRP A 159 17.23 4.74 -4.55
C TRP A 159 15.80 4.96 -4.05
N ILE A 160 14.83 4.98 -4.96
CA ILE A 160 13.41 5.09 -4.63
C ILE A 160 12.56 4.16 -5.47
N GLY A 161 11.69 3.40 -4.80
CA GLY A 161 10.59 2.67 -5.44
C GLY A 161 9.30 3.46 -5.26
N TYR A 162 8.55 3.69 -6.35
CA TYR A 162 7.37 4.55 -6.35
C TYR A 162 6.41 4.22 -7.49
N ASP A 163 5.22 4.80 -7.41
CA ASP A 163 4.22 4.78 -8.47
C ASP A 163 4.23 6.09 -9.28
N ASP A 164 4.03 5.99 -10.58
CA ASP A 164 3.77 7.13 -11.45
C ASP A 164 2.41 6.98 -12.14
N LEU A 165 2.08 7.90 -13.05
CA LEU A 165 0.81 7.85 -13.79
C LEU A 165 0.63 6.54 -14.55
N TYR A 166 1.70 5.94 -15.08
CA TYR A 166 1.61 4.70 -15.82
C TYR A 166 1.25 3.53 -14.89
N SER A 167 2.00 3.35 -13.79
CA SER A 167 1.74 2.26 -12.85
C SER A 167 0.41 2.43 -12.11
N ILE A 168 0.00 3.66 -11.81
CA ILE A 168 -1.33 3.97 -11.24
C ILE A 168 -2.44 3.59 -12.21
N ASN A 169 -2.33 3.96 -13.48
CA ASN A 169 -3.35 3.61 -14.49
C ASN A 169 -3.45 2.10 -14.66
N TYR A 170 -2.32 1.40 -14.66
CA TYR A 170 -2.31 -0.06 -14.73
C TYR A 170 -3.03 -0.69 -13.51
N LYS A 171 -2.72 -0.24 -12.29
CA LYS A 171 -3.38 -0.74 -11.07
C LYS A 171 -4.87 -0.41 -11.02
N ALA A 172 -5.26 0.78 -11.48
CA ALA A 172 -6.65 1.17 -11.61
C ALA A 172 -7.39 0.26 -12.60
N PHE A 173 -6.77 -0.07 -13.73
CA PHE A 173 -7.31 -1.02 -14.71
C PHE A 173 -7.53 -2.40 -14.08
N LEU A 174 -6.54 -2.95 -13.35
CA LEU A 174 -6.69 -4.23 -12.65
C LEU A 174 -7.85 -4.21 -11.66
N ASN A 175 -7.99 -3.13 -10.89
CA ASN A 175 -9.05 -2.99 -9.90
C ASN A 175 -10.45 -3.06 -10.54
N LYS A 176 -10.64 -2.30 -11.63
CA LYS A 176 -11.92 -2.25 -12.34
C LYS A 176 -12.25 -3.57 -13.04
N HIS A 177 -11.28 -4.16 -13.75
CA HIS A 177 -11.56 -5.23 -14.70
C HIS A 177 -11.29 -6.64 -14.18
N ILE A 178 -10.47 -6.80 -13.15
CA ILE A 178 -10.10 -8.12 -12.63
C ILE A 178 -10.74 -8.41 -11.28
N TYR A 179 -10.83 -7.42 -10.39
CA TYR A 179 -11.30 -7.66 -9.02
C TYR A 179 -12.76 -7.30 -8.84
N SER A 180 -13.19 -6.12 -9.27
CA SER A 180 -14.51 -5.60 -8.90
C SER A 180 -15.67 -6.28 -9.66
N ASN A 181 -15.50 -6.68 -10.93
CA ASN A 181 -16.59 -7.04 -11.85
C ASN A 181 -17.73 -6.00 -11.92
N GLU A 182 -17.56 -4.83 -11.31
CA GLU A 182 -18.48 -3.71 -11.34
C GLU A 182 -17.97 -2.61 -12.27
N ASN A 183 -18.90 -1.77 -12.74
CA ASN A 183 -18.60 -0.65 -13.62
C ASN A 183 -17.86 0.51 -12.91
N TYR A 184 -17.70 0.45 -11.58
CA TYR A 184 -17.15 1.52 -10.76
C TYR A 184 -15.78 1.16 -10.16
N LEU A 185 -14.86 2.13 -10.24
CA LEU A 185 -13.51 2.05 -9.68
C LEU A 185 -13.47 2.79 -8.34
N SER A 186 -13.21 2.08 -7.25
CA SER A 186 -12.97 2.69 -5.93
C SER A 186 -11.49 2.57 -5.57
N VAL A 187 -10.80 3.71 -5.50
CA VAL A 187 -9.40 3.81 -5.07
C VAL A 187 -9.26 4.80 -3.93
N PHE A 188 -8.32 4.54 -3.03
CA PHE A 188 -7.97 5.44 -1.93
C PHE A 188 -6.49 5.80 -2.05
N PHE A 189 -6.15 7.10 -2.08
CA PHE A 189 -4.74 7.50 -2.05
C PHE A 189 -4.24 7.58 -0.61
N ASN A 190 -3.23 6.78 -0.30
CA ASN A 190 -2.64 6.75 1.04
C ASN A 190 -1.82 8.03 1.32
N ARG A 191 -1.90 8.54 2.55
CA ARG A 191 -1.26 9.79 3.05
C ARG A 191 -1.64 11.05 2.27
N PHE A 192 -2.91 11.45 2.32
CA PHE A 192 -3.39 12.77 1.91
C PHE A 192 -2.99 13.89 2.90
N ASN A 193 -1.69 14.17 3.06
CA ASN A 193 -1.24 15.47 3.61
C ASN A 193 -0.87 16.44 2.47
N MET A 194 -1.67 16.44 1.38
CA MET A 194 -1.36 17.21 0.16
C MET A 194 -2.15 18.53 0.01
N PHE A 195 -3.03 18.89 0.94
CA PHE A 195 -3.80 20.14 0.87
C PHE A 195 -3.31 21.17 1.87
N LYS A 196 -2.17 21.82 1.57
CA LYS A 196 -1.86 23.13 2.16
C LYS A 196 -1.68 24.28 1.17
N LYS A 197 -1.65 24.02 -0.15
CA LYS A 197 -1.65 25.07 -1.17
C LYS A 197 -2.15 24.53 -2.51
N TRP A 198 -3.45 24.43 -2.68
CA TRP A 198 -4.12 24.58 -3.98
C TRP A 198 -5.48 25.21 -3.69
N VAL A 199 -5.66 26.43 -4.20
CA VAL A 199 -6.92 27.19 -4.23
C VAL A 199 -7.85 26.52 -5.23
#